data_AF-A0A150LTU7-F1
#
_entry.id   AF-A0A150LTU7-F1
#
_cell.length_a   1.000
_cell.length_b   1.000
_cell.length_c   1.000
_cell.angle_alpha   90.00
_cell.angle_beta   90.00
_cell.angle_gamma   90.00
#
_symmetry.space_group_name_H-M   'P 1'
#
loop_
_entity.id
_entity.type
_entity.pdbx_description
1 polymer ?
#
loop_
_entity_poly.entity_id
_entity_poly.type
_entity_poly.pdbx_seq_one_letter_code
_entity_poly.pdbx_strand_id
1 'polypeptide(L)'
;MKKRPAPCPPTLIHGDFTIDNVLVRDRNIVGVIDWSGGAFGDPRYDAALAIRPKRSAFQHEADVIVFFEGYGQKPITKDEYEYFANGLYEFF
;
A
#
# COMPACT_ATOMS: atom_id res chain seq x y z
N MET A 1 -6.96 3.82 -19.75
CA MET A 1 -5.78 3.19 -19.10
C MET A 1 -5.05 4.27 -18.33
N LYS A 2 -4.82 4.09 -17.03
CA LYS A 2 -4.19 5.12 -16.19
C LYS A 2 -2.71 5.22 -16.53
N LYS A 3 -2.15 6.44 -16.51
CA LYS A 3 -0.76 6.69 -16.91
C LYS A 3 0.18 6.00 -15.92
N ARG A 4 1.09 5.16 -16.44
CA ARG A 4 2.12 4.53 -15.61
C ARG A 4 3.00 5.60 -14.94
N PRO A 5 3.20 5.55 -13.61
CA PRO A 5 4.10 6.47 -12.91
C PRO A 5 5.53 6.39 -13.46
N ALA A 6 6.28 7.48 -13.30
CA ALA A 6 7.70 7.50 -13.66
C ALA A 6 8.45 6.41 -12.85
N PRO A 7 9.40 5.67 -13.45
CA PRO A 7 10.14 4.64 -12.75
C PRO A 7 10.87 5.18 -11.50
N CYS A 8 10.95 4.35 -10.46
CA CYS A 8 11.74 4.60 -9.27
C CYS A 8 12.62 3.36 -8.97
N PRO A 9 13.65 3.48 -8.12
CA PRO A 9 14.44 2.33 -7.69
C PRO A 9 13.54 1.26 -7.04
N PRO A 10 13.63 -0.01 -7.47
CA PRO A 10 12.81 -1.07 -6.90
C PRO A 10 13.24 -1.39 -5.47
N THR A 11 12.27 -1.76 -4.64
CA THR A 11 12.49 -2.26 -3.27
C THR A 11 11.84 -3.63 -3.12
N LEU A 12 12.14 -4.33 -2.01
CA LEU A 12 11.30 -5.46 -1.62
C LEU A 12 9.86 -4.94 -1.38
N ILE A 13 8.89 -5.58 -2.04
CA ILE A 13 7.46 -5.39 -1.82
C ILE A 13 6.84 -6.72 -1.38
N HIS A 14 5.75 -6.64 -0.62
CA HIS A 14 4.89 -7.75 -0.24
C HIS A 14 4.08 -8.26 -1.42
N GLY A 15 3.59 -7.35 -2.29
CA GLY A 15 2.76 -7.70 -3.44
C GLY A 15 1.27 -7.89 -3.12
N ASP A 16 0.91 -7.90 -1.84
CA ASP A 16 -0.48 -7.81 -1.36
C ASP A 16 -0.54 -7.14 0.02
N PHE A 17 0.10 -5.97 0.16
CA PHE A 17 0.26 -5.32 1.47
C PHE A 17 -1.02 -4.60 1.94
N THR A 18 -2.09 -5.37 2.15
CA THR A 18 -3.33 -4.88 2.73
C THR A 18 -3.32 -5.06 4.26
N ILE A 19 -4.19 -4.32 4.95
CA ILE A 19 -4.34 -4.43 6.41
C ILE A 19 -4.80 -5.82 6.88
N ASP A 20 -5.35 -6.66 5.98
CA ASP A 20 -5.71 -8.06 6.30
C ASP A 20 -4.48 -8.95 6.53
N ASN A 21 -3.35 -8.60 5.93
CA ASN A 21 -2.12 -9.38 5.96
C ASN A 21 -1.16 -8.95 7.09
N VAL A 22 -1.58 -8.02 7.96
CA VAL A 22 -0.78 -7.51 9.08
C VAL A 22 -1.30 -8.03 10.40
N LEU A 23 -0.46 -8.77 11.13
CA LEU A 23 -0.79 -9.31 12.45
C LEU A 23 -0.39 -8.33 13.55
N VAL A 24 -1.32 -8.04 14.46
CA VAL A 24 -1.12 -7.13 15.59
C VAL A 24 -1.40 -7.84 16.91
N ARG A 25 -0.53 -7.66 17.90
CA ARG A 25 -0.72 -8.13 19.29
C ARG A 25 -0.23 -7.05 20.25
N ASP A 26 -1.03 -6.74 21.27
CA ASP A 26 -0.69 -5.72 22.29
C ASP A 26 -0.26 -4.37 21.70
N ARG A 27 -0.95 -3.93 20.63
CA ARG A 27 -0.65 -2.70 19.85
C ARG A 27 0.70 -2.71 19.11
N ASN A 28 1.33 -3.87 18.97
CA ASN A 28 2.57 -4.05 18.20
C ASN A 28 2.31 -4.91 16.97
N ILE A 29 2.97 -4.59 15.86
CA ILE A 29 3.03 -5.46 14.70
C ILE A 29 3.88 -6.68 15.07
N VAL A 30 3.33 -7.88 14.89
CA VAL A 30 4.02 -9.14 15.22
C VAL A 30 4.30 -10.02 14.00
N GLY A 31 3.76 -9.65 12.83
CA GLY A 31 4.04 -10.36 11.60
C GLY A 31 3.31 -9.77 10.40
N VAL A 32 3.80 -10.15 9.22
CA VAL A 32 3.16 -9.93 7.93
C VAL A 32 3.11 -11.29 7.24
N ILE A 33 1.95 -11.67 6.72
CA ILE A 33 1.67 -13.01 6.16
C ILE A 33 1.24 -12.91 4.70
N ASP A 34 1.18 -14.05 4.01
CA ASP A 34 0.82 -14.16 2.59
C ASP A 34 1.81 -13.48 1.62
N TRP A 35 3.08 -13.88 1.74
CA TRP A 35 4.20 -13.38 0.92
C TRP A 35 4.25 -13.97 -0.50
N SER A 36 3.20 -14.62 -0.98
CA SER A 36 3.20 -15.28 -2.29
C SER A 36 3.43 -14.30 -3.46
N GLY A 37 3.02 -13.03 -3.29
CA GLY A 37 3.29 -11.93 -4.22
C GLY A 37 4.62 -11.20 -3.99
N GLY A 38 5.44 -11.62 -3.04
CA GLY A 38 6.66 -10.92 -2.64
C GLY A 38 7.69 -10.83 -3.76
N ALA A 39 8.17 -9.62 -4.06
CA ALA A 39 9.06 -9.37 -5.19
C ALA A 39 9.92 -8.12 -5.00
N PHE A 40 10.88 -7.90 -5.91
CA PHE A 40 11.48 -6.58 -6.10
C PHE A 40 10.60 -5.76 -7.06
N GLY A 41 10.02 -4.67 -6.56
CA GLY A 41 9.02 -3.90 -7.29
C GLY A 41 8.98 -2.43 -6.88
N ASP A 42 8.00 -1.72 -7.43
CA ASP A 42 7.78 -0.30 -7.11
C ASP A 42 7.20 -0.17 -5.70
N PRO A 43 7.86 0.52 -4.75
CA PRO A 43 7.37 0.66 -3.37
C PRO A 43 5.98 1.30 -3.28
N ARG A 44 5.59 2.09 -4.28
CA ARG A 44 4.26 2.72 -4.32
C ARG A 44 3.14 1.70 -4.52
N TYR A 45 3.46 0.50 -5.00
CA TYR A 45 2.50 -0.60 -5.12
C TYR A 45 1.94 -0.97 -3.75
N ASP A 46 2.79 -1.38 -2.81
CA ASP A 46 2.38 -1.71 -1.45
C ASP A 46 1.79 -0.51 -0.71
N ALA A 47 2.36 0.69 -0.90
CA ALA A 47 1.83 1.90 -0.28
C ALA A 47 0.38 2.18 -0.73
N ALA A 48 0.06 1.93 -2.01
CA ALA A 48 -1.29 2.08 -2.52
C ALA A 48 -2.24 1.02 -1.96
N LEU A 49 -1.79 -0.22 -1.78
CA LEU A 49 -2.59 -1.29 -1.18
C LEU A 49 -2.83 -1.07 0.33
N ALA A 50 -1.85 -0.53 1.04
CA ALA A 50 -1.91 -0.29 2.48
C ALA A 50 -3.01 0.70 2.87
N ILE A 51 -3.26 1.72 2.04
CA ILE A 51 -4.21 2.79 2.30
C ILE A 51 -5.60 2.53 1.68
N ARG A 52 -5.85 1.32 1.17
CA ARG A 52 -7.16 0.98 0.59
C ARG A 52 -8.27 1.16 1.63
N PRO A 53 -9.39 1.81 1.27
CA PRO A 53 -10.50 1.99 2.19
C PRO A 53 -11.01 0.65 2.75
N LYS A 54 -11.14 0.58 4.06
CA LYS A 54 -11.72 -0.57 4.76
C LYS A 54 -12.66 -0.10 5.85
N ARG A 55 -13.56 -0.97 6.29
CA ARG A 55 -14.38 -0.69 7.46
C ARG A 55 -13.48 -0.35 8.64
N SER A 56 -13.66 0.83 9.22
CA SER A 56 -12.91 1.34 10.37
C SER A 56 -11.44 1.70 10.14
N ALA A 57 -10.97 1.74 8.89
CA ALA A 57 -9.62 2.22 8.53
C ALA A 57 -9.62 2.86 7.14
N PHE A 58 -8.90 3.97 6.97
CA PHE A 58 -8.80 4.66 5.67
C PHE A 58 -10.16 5.06 5.07
N GLN A 59 -11.07 5.55 5.91
CA GLN A 59 -12.39 6.02 5.49
C GLN A 59 -12.38 7.51 5.15
N HIS A 60 -11.39 8.24 5.67
CA HIS A 60 -11.22 9.67 5.49
C HIS A 60 -9.81 9.99 4.97
N GLU A 61 -9.68 11.09 4.25
CA GLU A 61 -8.38 11.57 3.74
C GLU A 61 -7.36 11.79 4.88
N ALA A 62 -7.84 12.21 6.06
CA ALA A 62 -7.01 12.37 7.26
C ALA A 62 -6.33 11.07 7.70
N ASP A 63 -6.97 9.91 7.51
CA ASP A 63 -6.38 8.61 7.87
C ASP A 63 -5.16 8.30 6.99
N VAL A 64 -5.24 8.66 5.70
CA VAL A 64 -4.13 8.51 4.74
C VAL A 64 -2.98 9.43 5.12
N ILE A 65 -3.28 10.67 5.51
CA ILE A 65 -2.27 11.63 5.97
C ILE A 65 -1.53 11.08 7.20
N VAL A 66 -2.26 10.65 8.23
CA VAL A 66 -1.68 10.06 9.46
C VAL A 66 -0.82 8.83 9.15
N PHE A 67 -1.26 7.98 8.21
CA PHE A 67 -0.46 6.85 7.76
C PHE A 67 0.89 7.28 7.17
N PHE A 68 0.90 8.27 6.26
CA PHE A 68 2.14 8.72 5.64
C PHE A 68 3.05 9.49 6.60
N GLU A 69 2.50 10.18 7.60
CA GLU A 69 3.28 10.76 8.72
C GLU A 69 4.04 9.66 9.49
N GLY A 70 3.38 8.54 9.81
CA GLY A 70 4.01 7.39 10.44
C GLY A 70 4.95 6.59 9.52
N TYR A 71 4.64 6.53 8.23
CA TYR A 71 5.43 5.85 7.21
C TYR A 71 6.75 6.60 6.90
N GLY A 72 6.81 7.90 7.18
CA GLY A 72 8.03 8.71 7.02
C GLY A 72 8.35 9.09 5.58
N GLN A 73 7.38 8.95 4.66
CA GLN A 73 7.50 9.36 3.25
C GLN A 73 6.33 10.25 2.87
N LYS A 74 6.47 10.97 1.76
CA LYS A 74 5.37 11.77 1.20
C LYS A 74 4.23 10.84 0.74
N PRO A 75 2.96 11.28 0.86
CA PRO A 75 1.84 10.58 0.25
C PRO A 75 2.05 10.36 -1.24
N ILE A 76 1.64 9.18 -1.71
CA ILE A 76 1.52 8.94 -3.15
C ILE A 76 0.43 9.83 -3.74
N THR A 77 0.59 10.21 -5.00
CA THR A 77 -0.40 10.99 -5.72
C THR A 77 -1.67 10.16 -5.98
N LYS A 78 -2.79 10.85 -6.22
CA LYS A 78 -4.04 10.20 -6.65
C LYS A 78 -3.83 9.35 -7.90
N ASP A 79 -3.06 9.83 -8.87
CA ASP A 79 -2.79 9.08 -10.10
C ASP A 79 -1.99 7.80 -9.86
N GLU A 80 -1.02 7.84 -8.93
CA GLU A 80 -0.26 6.65 -8.51
C GLU A 80 -1.15 5.65 -7.77
N TYR A 81 -1.96 6.10 -6.81
CA TYR A 81 -2.93 5.25 -6.12
C TYR A 81 -3.88 4.59 -7.12
N GLU A 82 -4.46 5.39 -8.02
CA GLU A 82 -5.38 4.91 -9.03
C GLU A 82 -4.72 3.90 -9.98
N TYR A 83 -3.45 4.12 -10.36
CA TYR A 83 -2.72 3.19 -11.21
C TYR A 83 -2.45 1.85 -10.51
N PHE A 84 -2.03 1.87 -9.25
CA PHE A 84 -1.65 0.66 -8.53
C PHE A 84 -2.85 -0.09 -7.94
N ALA A 85 -3.67 0.57 -7.11
CA ALA A 85 -4.76 -0.08 -6.37
C ALA A 85 -6.00 -0.35 -7.24
N ASN A 86 -6.39 0.61 -8.08
CA ASN A 86 -7.62 0.53 -8.91
C ASN A 86 -7.31 0.23 -10.39
N GLY A 87 -6.14 -0.37 -10.65
CA GLY A 87 -5.61 -0.55 -12.00
C GLY A 87 -4.83 -1.85 -12.08
N LEU A 88 -3.56 -1.81 -11.66
CA LEU A 88 -2.67 -2.98 -11.73
C LEU A 88 -3.14 -4.12 -10.82
N TYR A 89 -3.60 -3.81 -9.61
CA TYR A 89 -4.05 -4.81 -8.64
C TYR A 89 -5.35 -5.53 -9.08
N GLU A 90 -6.24 -4.88 -9.83
CA GLU A 90 -7.52 -5.47 -10.30
C GLU A 90 -7.34 -6.67 -11.27
N PHE A 91 -6.10 -6.98 -11.68
CA PHE A 91 -5.78 -8.15 -12.48
C PHE A 91 -5.34 -9.36 -11.65
N PHE A 92 -5.35 -9.24 -10.32
CA PHE A 92 -5.00 -10.26 -9.34
C PHE A 92 -6.15 -10.46 -8.36
#